data_AF-A0A7C2CM75-F1
#
_entry.id   AF-A0A7C2CM75-F1
#
_cell.length_a   1.000
_cell.length_b   1.000
_cell.length_c   1.000
_cell.angle_alpha   90.00
_cell.angle_beta   90.00
_cell.angle_gamma   90.00
#
_symmetry.space_group_name_H-M   'P 1'
#
loop_
_entity.id
_entity.type
_entity.pdbx_description
1 polymer ?
#
loop_
_entity_poly.entity_id
_entity_poly.type
_entity_poly.pdbx_seq_one_letter_code
_entity_poly.pdbx_strand_id
1 'polypeptide(L)'
;MLFWLAKELLSKGVPREKIIYINFEDPRLLPFEARNFEVLLDSYRELYPGLYPELDTAKAYFFLDEIQVVKNWEIAVRRIYDSGKFFVFITGSSSRLLSSEMATQLRGRALTFELFPFSFKEVLNARGIKIDELTFYSGMRFSILKAFEEYLSYGGFPEVVLTEEKELKLRILKSYVKTMFLKDLVERYEIRNQVVMRELVKYLATNVSSLFSVSAFFRWIKQAYPVTKRTLINYLNYLEDSRLFSC
;
A
#
# COMPACT_ATOMS: atom_id res chain seq x y z
N MET A 1 -1.28 -7.80 6.09
CA MET A 1 -2.35 -8.63 5.49
C MET A 1 -1.87 -10.06 5.20
N LEU A 2 -0.78 -10.26 4.45
CA LEU A 2 -0.30 -11.62 4.10
C LEU A 2 -0.07 -12.52 5.30
N PHE A 3 0.49 -11.97 6.38
CA PHE A 3 0.66 -12.70 7.62
C PHE A 3 -0.66 -13.24 8.22
N TRP A 4 -1.75 -12.49 8.09
CA TRP A 4 -3.08 -12.93 8.54
C TRP A 4 -3.60 -14.08 7.64
N LEU A 5 -3.45 -13.98 6.32
CA LEU A 5 -3.81 -15.06 5.39
C LEU A 5 -3.01 -16.34 5.68
N ALA A 6 -1.71 -16.21 5.95
CA ALA A 6 -0.87 -17.34 6.36
C ALA A 6 -1.39 -18.00 7.65
N LYS A 7 -1.81 -17.22 8.65
CA LYS A 7 -2.44 -17.73 9.87
C LYS A 7 -3.78 -18.42 9.60
N GLU A 8 -4.60 -17.88 8.70
CA GLU A 8 -5.88 -18.48 8.33
C GLU A 8 -5.69 -19.84 7.64
N LEU A 9 -4.66 -19.99 6.80
CA LEU A 9 -4.31 -21.29 6.20
C LEU A 9 -3.88 -22.30 7.25
N LEU A 10 -3.06 -21.89 8.23
CA LEU A 10 -2.69 -22.75 9.37
C LEU A 10 -3.92 -23.21 10.15
N SER A 11 -4.89 -22.31 10.42
CA SER A 11 -6.11 -22.70 11.15
C SER A 11 -7.04 -23.60 10.34
N LYS A 12 -6.92 -23.61 9.01
CA LYS A 12 -7.62 -24.54 8.11
C LYS A 12 -6.88 -25.88 7.92
N GLY A 13 -5.77 -26.10 8.62
CA GLY A 13 -5.03 -27.36 8.61
C GLY A 13 -3.98 -27.49 7.51
N VAL A 14 -3.59 -26.39 6.84
CA VAL A 14 -2.44 -26.41 5.93
C VAL A 14 -1.16 -26.61 6.76
N PRO A 15 -0.29 -27.58 6.42
CA PRO A 15 0.97 -27.80 7.12
C PRO A 15 1.86 -26.57 7.11
N ARG A 16 2.54 -26.28 8.22
CA ARG A 16 3.40 -25.09 8.36
C ARG A 16 4.53 -25.09 7.33
N GLU A 17 5.04 -26.25 7.00
CA GLU A 17 6.12 -26.49 6.04
C GLU A 17 5.70 -26.14 4.60
N LYS A 18 4.39 -26.07 4.32
CA LYS A 18 3.85 -25.61 3.04
C LYS A 18 3.61 -24.10 3.00
N ILE A 19 3.90 -23.36 4.07
CA ILE A 19 3.67 -21.92 4.15
C ILE A 19 5.01 -21.21 4.37
N ILE A 20 5.49 -20.56 3.31
CA ILE A 20 6.69 -19.74 3.34
C ILE A 20 6.24 -18.28 3.44
N TYR A 21 6.65 -17.58 4.50
CA TYR A 21 6.40 -16.15 4.67
C TYR A 21 7.72 -15.42 4.88
N ILE A 22 7.97 -14.39 4.07
CA ILE A 22 9.19 -13.59 4.10
C ILE A 22 8.80 -12.12 4.03
N ASN A 23 9.37 -11.32 4.92
CA ASN A 23 9.26 -9.86 4.87
C ASN A 23 10.62 -9.29 4.48
N PHE A 24 10.69 -8.62 3.33
CA PHE A 24 11.96 -8.11 2.77
C PHE A 24 12.45 -6.80 3.39
N GLU A 25 11.69 -6.18 4.30
CA GLU A 25 12.19 -5.08 5.14
C GLU A 25 13.05 -5.57 6.32
N ASP A 26 13.11 -6.89 6.58
CA ASP A 26 13.98 -7.44 7.61
C ASP A 26 15.45 -7.10 7.31
N PRO A 27 16.15 -6.34 8.18
CA PRO A 27 17.53 -5.91 7.94
C PRO A 27 18.51 -7.07 7.72
N ARG A 28 18.19 -8.28 8.23
CA ARG A 28 19.03 -9.48 8.07
C ARG A 28 19.03 -10.01 6.64
N LEU A 29 18.04 -9.64 5.84
CA LEU A 29 17.94 -10.03 4.43
C LEU A 29 18.60 -9.02 3.51
N LEU A 30 18.93 -7.82 3.99
CA LEU A 30 19.44 -6.74 3.15
C LEU A 30 20.96 -6.85 2.93
N PRO A 31 21.45 -6.68 1.68
CA PRO A 31 20.69 -6.52 0.44
C PRO A 31 20.15 -7.86 -0.09
N PHE A 32 18.87 -7.90 -0.48
CA PHE A 32 18.25 -9.04 -1.16
C PHE A 32 17.97 -8.69 -2.62
N GLU A 33 18.33 -9.58 -3.54
CA GLU A 33 18.13 -9.42 -4.98
C GLU A 33 17.46 -10.66 -5.59
N ALA A 34 16.99 -10.55 -6.83
CA ALA A 34 16.37 -11.64 -7.58
C ALA A 34 17.16 -12.97 -7.55
N ARG A 35 18.50 -12.91 -7.63
CA ARG A 35 19.38 -14.10 -7.58
C ARG A 35 19.33 -14.86 -6.26
N ASN A 36 19.00 -14.17 -5.16
CA ASN A 36 18.94 -14.80 -3.83
C ASN A 36 17.71 -15.70 -3.68
N PHE A 37 16.70 -15.59 -4.55
CA PHE A 37 15.56 -16.49 -4.55
C PHE A 37 15.93 -17.94 -4.86
N GLU A 38 16.99 -18.20 -5.64
CA GLU A 38 17.46 -19.57 -5.86
C GLU A 38 17.96 -20.19 -4.56
N VAL A 39 18.80 -19.44 -3.83
CA VAL A 39 19.30 -19.88 -2.52
C VAL A 39 18.14 -20.11 -1.55
N LEU A 40 17.13 -19.23 -1.55
CA LEU A 40 15.94 -19.39 -0.73
C LEU A 40 15.17 -20.68 -1.07
N LEU A 41 14.98 -20.97 -2.35
CA LEU A 41 14.29 -22.18 -2.81
C LEU A 41 15.10 -23.44 -2.49
N ASP A 42 16.42 -23.39 -2.63
CA ASP A 42 17.30 -24.51 -2.29
C ASP A 42 17.32 -24.75 -0.78
N SER A 43 17.43 -23.70 0.04
CA SER A 43 17.28 -23.82 1.50
C SER A 43 15.92 -24.39 1.90
N TYR A 44 14.84 -23.99 1.22
CA TYR A 44 13.52 -24.56 1.47
C TYR A 44 13.47 -26.07 1.13
N ARG A 45 14.09 -26.48 0.02
CA ARG A 45 14.19 -27.90 -0.38
C ARG A 45 15.04 -28.71 0.59
N GLU A 46 16.14 -28.14 1.08
CA GLU A 46 17.02 -28.79 2.06
C GLU A 46 16.33 -29.00 3.41
N LEU A 47 15.55 -28.01 3.87
CA LEU A 47 14.77 -28.13 5.10
C LEU A 47 13.63 -29.13 4.98
N TYR A 48 13.06 -29.27 3.78
CA TYR A 48 11.87 -30.08 3.54
C TYR A 48 11.99 -30.98 2.30
N PRO A 49 12.95 -31.94 2.29
CA PRO A 49 13.22 -32.76 1.11
C PRO A 49 12.04 -33.65 0.70
N GLY A 50 11.17 -34.02 1.65
CA GLY A 50 9.97 -34.83 1.42
C GLY A 50 8.77 -34.07 0.85
N LEU A 51 8.82 -32.74 0.78
CA LEU A 51 7.77 -31.88 0.20
C LEU A 51 7.97 -31.64 -1.31
N TYR A 52 8.73 -32.53 -1.96
CA TYR A 52 9.05 -32.39 -3.37
C TYR A 52 7.77 -32.49 -4.22
N PRO A 53 7.50 -31.51 -5.09
CA PRO A 53 6.30 -31.47 -5.93
C PRO A 53 6.24 -32.54 -7.05
N GLU A 54 7.21 -33.45 -7.11
CA GLU A 54 7.14 -34.63 -8.00
C GLU A 54 6.43 -35.82 -7.33
N LEU A 55 6.21 -35.74 -6.01
CA LEU A 55 5.47 -36.72 -5.20
C LEU A 55 4.21 -36.13 -4.54
N ASP A 56 4.17 -34.80 -4.36
CA ASP A 56 3.10 -34.08 -3.70
C ASP A 56 2.32 -33.22 -4.72
N THR A 57 1.05 -33.53 -4.94
CA THR A 57 0.17 -32.81 -5.87
C THR A 57 -0.28 -31.45 -5.33
N ALA A 58 -0.05 -31.16 -4.05
CA ALA A 58 -0.54 -29.94 -3.41
C ALA A 58 0.52 -28.83 -3.37
N LYS A 59 0.22 -27.73 -4.06
CA LYS A 59 1.06 -26.51 -4.12
C LYS A 59 1.37 -25.94 -2.73
N ALA A 60 2.59 -25.45 -2.55
CA ALA A 60 2.98 -24.65 -1.37
C ALA A 60 2.61 -23.17 -1.55
N TYR A 61 2.59 -22.41 -0.46
CA TYR A 61 2.21 -20.99 -0.42
C TYR A 61 3.43 -20.12 -0.15
N PHE A 62 3.72 -19.19 -1.06
CA PHE A 62 4.76 -18.17 -0.91
C PHE A 62 4.10 -16.82 -0.63
N PHE A 63 4.31 -16.29 0.57
CA PHE A 63 3.91 -14.96 0.98
C PHE A 63 5.13 -14.06 1.03
N LEU A 64 5.22 -13.14 0.07
CA LEU A 64 6.35 -12.25 -0.13
C LEU A 64 5.92 -10.82 0.22
N ASP A 65 6.26 -10.40 1.44
CA ASP A 65 5.88 -9.11 1.99
C ASP A 65 6.94 -8.04 1.66
N GLU A 66 6.47 -6.85 1.29
CA GLU A 66 7.30 -5.70 0.88
C GLU A 66 8.29 -6.03 -0.26
N ILE A 67 7.82 -6.77 -1.27
CA ILE A 67 8.67 -7.29 -2.37
C ILE A 67 9.42 -6.19 -3.14
N GLN A 68 8.89 -4.97 -3.16
CA GLN A 68 9.48 -3.83 -3.87
C GLN A 68 10.83 -3.38 -3.29
N VAL A 69 11.21 -3.88 -2.11
CA VAL A 69 12.55 -3.70 -1.55
C VAL A 69 13.59 -4.51 -2.34
N VAL A 70 13.17 -5.64 -2.93
CA VAL A 70 14.04 -6.54 -3.68
C VAL A 70 14.25 -6.05 -5.10
N LYS A 71 15.49 -5.90 -5.53
CA LYS A 71 15.79 -5.49 -6.91
C LYS A 71 15.50 -6.62 -7.91
N ASN A 72 14.84 -6.27 -9.02
CA ASN A 72 14.47 -7.18 -10.12
C ASN A 72 13.62 -8.39 -9.69
N TRP A 73 12.85 -8.23 -8.61
CA TRP A 73 12.08 -9.29 -7.96
C TRP A 73 11.10 -9.98 -8.91
N GLU A 74 10.58 -9.25 -9.90
CA GLU A 74 9.58 -9.70 -10.85
C GLU A 74 10.06 -10.88 -11.69
N ILE A 75 11.36 -10.95 -12.01
CA ILE A 75 11.97 -12.06 -12.74
C ILE A 75 11.94 -13.33 -11.88
N ALA A 76 12.31 -13.20 -10.60
CA ALA A 76 12.34 -14.31 -9.66
C ALA A 76 10.93 -14.84 -9.35
N VAL A 77 9.99 -13.94 -9.07
CA VAL A 77 8.58 -14.28 -8.84
C VAL A 77 7.98 -14.99 -10.04
N ARG A 78 8.23 -14.49 -11.26
CA ARG A 78 7.74 -15.16 -12.48
C ARG A 78 8.27 -16.57 -12.57
N ARG A 79 9.57 -16.79 -12.36
CA ARG A 79 10.16 -18.13 -12.39
C ARG A 79 9.53 -19.08 -11.36
N ILE A 80 9.28 -18.59 -10.14
CA ILE A 80 8.60 -19.36 -9.08
C ILE A 80 7.17 -19.72 -9.49
N TYR A 81 6.43 -18.75 -10.05
CA TYR A 81 5.07 -18.97 -10.51
C TYR A 81 5.00 -19.96 -11.68
N ASP A 82 5.84 -19.77 -12.70
CA ASP A 82 5.89 -20.60 -13.91
C ASP A 82 6.30 -22.05 -13.61
N SER A 83 6.93 -22.30 -12.45
CA SER A 83 7.22 -23.67 -12.01
C SER A 83 5.94 -24.48 -11.72
N GLY A 84 4.78 -23.84 -11.54
CA GLY A 84 3.50 -24.48 -11.26
C GLY A 84 3.35 -25.07 -9.86
N LYS A 85 4.38 -24.93 -9.01
CA LYS A 85 4.52 -25.62 -7.71
C LYS A 85 4.04 -24.78 -6.52
N PHE A 86 3.82 -23.48 -6.74
CA PHE A 86 3.55 -22.51 -5.68
C PHE A 86 2.33 -21.64 -5.99
N PHE A 87 1.57 -21.30 -4.95
CA PHE A 87 0.72 -20.11 -4.93
C PHE A 87 1.54 -18.94 -4.41
N VAL A 88 1.66 -17.87 -5.20
CA VAL A 88 2.50 -16.73 -4.86
C VAL A 88 1.61 -15.53 -4.52
N PHE A 89 1.79 -15.00 -3.32
CA PHE A 89 1.11 -13.83 -2.79
C PHE A 89 2.15 -12.76 -2.49
N ILE A 90 1.86 -11.54 -2.91
CA ILE A 90 2.81 -10.44 -2.89
C ILE A 90 2.13 -9.21 -2.30
N THR A 91 2.88 -8.47 -1.50
CA THR A 91 2.50 -7.14 -1.02
C THR A 91 3.63 -6.15 -1.21
N GLY A 92 3.25 -4.88 -1.21
CA GLY A 92 4.16 -3.78 -1.33
C GLY A 92 3.42 -2.46 -1.44
N SER A 93 4.15 -1.36 -1.30
CA SER A 93 3.55 -0.03 -1.42
C SER A 93 3.02 0.20 -2.84
N SER A 94 1.78 0.70 -2.94
CA SER A 94 1.09 0.91 -4.22
C SER A 94 1.90 1.76 -5.18
N SER A 95 2.55 2.82 -4.67
CA SER A 95 3.38 3.72 -5.46
C SER A 95 4.49 2.96 -6.21
N ARG A 96 5.18 2.05 -5.51
CA ARG A 96 6.33 1.31 -6.04
C ARG A 96 5.97 0.02 -6.76
N LEU A 97 4.79 -0.57 -6.53
CA LEU A 97 4.31 -1.78 -7.21
C LEU A 97 3.53 -1.51 -8.50
N LEU A 98 2.98 -0.31 -8.68
CA LEU A 98 2.19 0.08 -9.84
C LEU A 98 3.01 0.69 -10.98
N SER A 99 4.35 0.66 -10.93
CA SER A 99 5.14 1.16 -12.06
C SER A 99 4.78 0.38 -13.34
N SER A 100 4.72 1.10 -14.47
CA SER A 100 4.35 0.57 -15.79
C SER A 100 5.15 -0.67 -16.19
N GLU A 101 6.36 -0.83 -15.66
CA GLU A 101 7.24 -1.97 -15.85
C GLU A 101 6.71 -3.24 -15.15
N MET A 102 6.28 -3.19 -13.89
CA MET A 102 5.69 -4.36 -13.20
C MET A 102 4.35 -4.77 -13.79
N ALA A 103 3.51 -3.78 -14.14
CA ALA A 103 2.25 -4.02 -14.84
C ALA A 103 2.45 -4.70 -16.21
N THR A 104 3.66 -4.66 -16.77
CA THR A 104 4.03 -5.37 -17.99
C THR A 104 4.59 -6.76 -17.70
N GLN A 105 5.43 -6.91 -16.68
CA GLN A 105 6.05 -8.20 -16.34
C GLN A 105 5.06 -9.22 -15.74
N LEU A 106 4.05 -8.77 -14.99
CA LEU A 106 3.04 -9.65 -14.39
C LEU A 106 1.70 -9.62 -15.14
N ARG A 107 1.65 -8.95 -16.30
CA ARG A 107 0.41 -8.74 -17.07
C ARG A 107 -0.27 -10.07 -17.39
N GLY A 108 -1.54 -10.19 -17.02
CA GLY A 108 -2.38 -11.37 -17.26
C GLY A 108 -2.07 -12.59 -16.38
N ARG A 109 -1.07 -12.52 -15.49
CA ARG A 109 -0.67 -13.62 -14.59
C ARG A 109 -0.94 -13.33 -13.11
N ALA A 110 -1.28 -12.10 -12.77
CA ALA A 110 -1.54 -11.66 -11.41
C ALA A 110 -2.98 -11.14 -11.26
N LEU A 111 -3.56 -11.41 -10.09
CA LEU A 111 -4.77 -10.75 -9.60
C LEU A 111 -4.35 -9.65 -8.63
N THR A 112 -4.65 -8.40 -8.98
CA THR A 112 -4.28 -7.24 -8.17
C THR A 112 -5.46 -6.82 -7.30
N PHE A 113 -5.20 -6.63 -6.01
CA PHE A 113 -6.16 -6.09 -5.05
C PHE A 113 -5.58 -4.80 -4.46
N GLU A 114 -6.31 -3.70 -4.59
CA GLU A 114 -5.93 -2.43 -3.98
C GLU A 114 -6.63 -2.32 -2.61
N LEU A 115 -5.84 -2.09 -1.56
CA LEU A 115 -6.35 -1.95 -0.20
C LEU A 115 -6.53 -0.48 0.12
N PHE A 116 -7.78 -0.09 0.34
CA PHE A 116 -8.13 1.25 0.80
C PHE A 116 -8.15 1.30 2.32
N PRO A 117 -8.06 2.51 2.92
CA PRO A 117 -8.50 2.71 4.30
C PRO A 117 -9.93 2.22 4.49
N PHE A 118 -10.32 1.98 5.74
CA PHE A 118 -11.69 1.54 6.05
C PHE A 118 -12.72 2.48 5.42
N SER A 119 -13.66 1.88 4.71
CA SER A 119 -14.92 2.52 4.37
C SER A 119 -15.66 2.95 5.64
N PHE A 120 -16.58 3.90 5.54
CA PHE A 120 -17.35 4.33 6.70
C PHE A 120 -18.09 3.17 7.40
N LYS A 121 -18.58 2.20 6.62
CA LYS A 121 -19.21 0.98 7.15
C LYS A 121 -18.22 0.14 7.99
N GLU A 122 -16.99 -0.02 7.52
CA GLU A 122 -15.94 -0.71 8.27
C GLU A 122 -15.51 0.06 9.52
N VAL A 123 -15.51 1.40 9.47
CA VAL A 123 -15.28 2.24 10.65
C VAL A 123 -16.35 2.01 11.73
N LEU A 124 -17.62 1.96 11.35
CA LEU A 124 -18.70 1.65 12.29
C LEU A 124 -18.53 0.25 12.90
N ASN A 125 -18.19 -0.74 12.07
CA ASN A 125 -17.94 -2.11 12.53
C ASN A 125 -16.74 -2.18 13.49
N ALA A 126 -15.63 -1.51 13.16
CA ALA A 126 -14.45 -1.43 14.01
C ALA A 126 -14.72 -0.78 15.36
N ARG A 127 -15.73 0.10 15.43
CA ARG A 127 -16.21 0.75 16.67
C ARG A 127 -17.34 -0.01 17.37
N GLY A 128 -17.73 -1.18 16.86
CA GLY A 128 -18.82 -1.98 17.41
C GLY A 128 -20.22 -1.41 17.21
N ILE A 129 -20.39 -0.43 16.30
CA ILE A 129 -21.68 0.18 15.98
C ILE A 129 -22.35 -0.70 14.91
N LYS A 130 -23.38 -1.46 15.31
CA LYS A 130 -24.21 -2.23 14.38
C LYS A 130 -25.33 -1.36 13.84
N ILE A 131 -25.53 -1.38 12.53
CA ILE A 131 -26.68 -0.75 11.88
C ILE A 131 -27.75 -1.81 11.69
N ASP A 132 -28.94 -1.56 12.22
CA ASP A 132 -30.18 -2.30 11.99
C ASP A 132 -31.31 -1.35 11.52
N GLU A 133 -32.49 -1.90 11.21
CA GLU A 133 -33.63 -1.10 10.72
C GLU A 133 -34.13 -0.07 11.74
N LEU A 134 -33.99 -0.36 13.04
CA LEU A 134 -34.44 0.51 14.13
C LEU A 134 -33.44 1.62 14.46
N THR A 135 -32.19 1.49 14.00
CA THR A 135 -31.10 2.43 14.23
C THR A 135 -31.46 3.86 13.80
N PHE A 136 -32.18 4.01 12.69
CA PHE A 136 -32.61 5.33 12.17
C PHE A 136 -33.67 6.01 13.03
N TYR A 137 -34.44 5.24 13.81
CA TYR A 137 -35.52 5.71 14.66
C TYR A 137 -35.13 5.82 16.14
N SER A 138 -33.91 5.42 16.49
CA SER A 138 -33.40 5.42 17.87
C SER A 138 -32.35 6.52 18.11
N GLY A 139 -31.97 6.71 19.38
CA GLY A 139 -30.86 7.57 19.76
C GLY A 139 -29.50 7.16 19.16
N MET A 140 -29.38 5.92 18.66
CA MET A 140 -28.16 5.42 18.02
C MET A 140 -27.76 6.22 16.78
N ARG A 141 -28.72 6.86 16.11
CA ARG A 141 -28.46 7.79 14.99
C ARG A 141 -27.45 8.89 15.34
N PHE A 142 -27.46 9.39 16.57
CA PHE A 142 -26.55 10.46 17.00
C PHE A 142 -25.10 9.96 17.11
N SER A 143 -24.91 8.72 17.56
CA SER A 143 -23.59 8.07 17.58
C SER A 143 -23.03 7.86 16.17
N ILE A 144 -23.90 7.54 15.20
CA ILE A 144 -23.51 7.40 13.79
C ILE A 144 -23.12 8.74 13.19
N LEU A 145 -23.91 9.80 13.42
CA LEU A 145 -23.59 11.15 12.96
C LEU A 145 -22.24 11.63 13.52
N LYS A 146 -21.98 11.39 14.81
CA LYS A 146 -20.69 11.68 15.42
C LYS A 146 -19.55 10.89 14.79
N ALA A 147 -19.75 9.59 14.56
CA ALA A 147 -18.75 8.75 13.89
C ALA A 147 -18.49 9.23 12.45
N PHE A 148 -19.52 9.70 11.74
CA PHE A 148 -19.39 10.25 10.40
C PHE A 148 -18.60 11.56 10.38
N GLU A 149 -18.88 12.48 11.31
CA GLU A 149 -18.11 13.72 11.47
C GLU A 149 -16.63 13.44 11.75
N GLU A 150 -16.34 12.47 12.62
CA GLU A 150 -14.97 12.02 12.87
C GLU A 150 -14.33 11.38 11.63
N TYR A 151 -15.08 10.58 10.88
CA TYR A 151 -14.60 9.97 9.64
C TYR A 151 -14.26 11.03 8.58
N LEU A 152 -15.07 12.08 8.44
CA LEU A 152 -14.78 13.21 7.55
C LEU A 152 -13.54 14.00 8.00
N SER A 153 -13.31 14.08 9.32
CA SER A 153 -12.19 14.84 9.89
C SER A 153 -10.85 14.09 9.87
N TYR A 154 -10.89 12.77 10.10
CA TYR A 154 -9.68 11.96 10.34
C TYR A 154 -9.49 10.83 9.31
N GLY A 155 -10.48 10.56 8.46
CA GLY A 155 -10.45 9.50 7.47
C GLY A 155 -10.64 8.09 8.05
N GLY A 156 -10.34 7.09 7.23
CA GLY A 156 -10.57 5.66 7.52
C GLY A 156 -9.33 4.83 7.85
N PHE A 157 -8.16 5.45 8.07
CA PHE A 157 -6.95 4.65 8.35
C PHE A 157 -7.15 3.82 9.63
N PRO A 158 -6.93 2.49 9.61
CA PRO A 158 -7.27 1.62 10.74
C PRO A 158 -6.70 2.08 12.09
N GLU A 159 -5.41 2.45 12.12
CA GLU A 159 -4.75 2.95 13.34
C GLU A 159 -5.39 4.25 13.86
N VAL A 160 -5.79 5.14 12.95
CA VAL A 160 -6.46 6.42 13.30
C VAL A 160 -7.87 6.18 13.82
N VAL A 161 -8.59 5.22 13.21
CA VAL A 161 -9.96 4.86 13.59
C VAL A 161 -10.00 4.25 14.98
N LEU A 162 -9.02 3.40 15.31
CA LEU A 162 -8.89 2.69 16.59
C LEU A 162 -8.27 3.54 17.71
N THR A 163 -7.63 4.66 17.37
CA THR A 163 -7.13 5.62 18.36
C THR A 163 -8.29 6.44 18.94
N GLU A 164 -8.33 6.66 20.25
CA GLU A 164 -9.36 7.51 20.87
C GLU A 164 -8.92 8.98 20.94
N GLU A 165 -7.67 9.23 21.33
CA GLU A 165 -7.14 10.57 21.58
C GLU A 165 -6.99 11.38 20.27
N LYS A 166 -7.65 12.54 20.21
CA LYS A 166 -7.66 13.40 19.01
C LYS A 166 -6.27 13.91 18.61
N GLU A 167 -5.44 14.27 19.59
CA GLU A 167 -4.09 14.77 19.32
C GLU A 167 -3.21 13.67 18.70
N LEU A 168 -3.31 12.45 19.23
CA LEU A 168 -2.61 11.29 18.69
C LEU A 168 -3.06 10.96 17.27
N LYS A 169 -4.37 11.02 16.96
CA LYS A 169 -4.88 10.87 15.57
C LYS A 169 -4.20 11.83 14.60
N LEU A 170 -4.13 13.12 14.97
CA LEU A 170 -3.50 14.14 14.14
C LEU A 170 -1.99 13.89 13.99
N ARG A 171 -1.33 13.41 15.03
CA ARG A 171 0.10 13.07 14.98
C ARG A 171 0.37 11.90 14.04
N ILE A 172 -0.46 10.86 14.08
CA ILE A 172 -0.40 9.70 13.17
C ILE A 172 -0.59 10.16 11.72
N LEU A 173 -1.65 10.90 11.42
CA LEU A 173 -1.92 11.42 10.07
C LEU A 173 -0.79 12.30 9.54
N LYS A 174 -0.23 13.19 10.38
CA LYS A 174 0.95 13.99 10.03
C LYS A 174 2.16 13.12 9.72
N SER A 175 2.35 12.03 10.45
CA SER A 175 3.43 11.06 10.20
C SER A 175 3.27 10.38 8.85
N TYR A 176 2.04 9.97 8.50
CA TYR A 176 1.74 9.37 7.19
C TYR A 176 2.02 10.33 6.04
N VAL A 177 1.47 11.55 6.10
CA VAL A 177 1.71 12.57 5.07
C VAL A 177 3.19 12.90 4.94
N LYS A 178 3.91 13.02 6.07
CA LYS A 178 5.36 13.27 6.05
C LYS A 178 6.12 12.12 5.39
N THR A 179 5.77 10.88 5.71
CA THR A 179 6.43 9.69 5.18
C THR A 179 6.17 9.53 3.69
N MET A 180 4.92 9.67 3.25
CA MET A 180 4.56 9.65 1.83
C MET A 180 5.26 10.78 1.07
N PHE A 181 5.26 11.99 1.61
CA PHE A 181 5.94 13.11 0.96
C PHE A 181 7.45 12.86 0.81
N LEU A 182 8.12 12.36 1.84
CA LEU A 182 9.56 12.14 1.79
C LEU A 182 9.93 10.91 0.95
N LYS A 183 9.38 9.73 1.28
CA LYS A 183 9.75 8.46 0.65
C LYS A 183 9.14 8.26 -0.74
N ASP A 184 7.85 8.57 -0.89
CA ASP A 184 7.12 8.29 -2.14
C ASP A 184 7.26 9.39 -3.18
N LEU A 185 7.56 10.63 -2.78
CA LEU A 185 7.77 11.74 -3.69
C LEU A 185 9.23 12.20 -3.76
N VAL A 186 9.78 12.73 -2.66
CA VAL A 186 11.08 13.42 -2.67
C VAL A 186 12.22 12.48 -3.03
N GLU A 187 12.33 11.35 -2.33
CA GLU A 187 13.39 10.36 -2.55
C GLU A 187 13.18 9.65 -3.90
N ARG A 188 11.95 9.26 -4.22
CA ARG A 188 11.64 8.50 -5.44
C ARG A 188 11.90 9.27 -6.73
N TYR A 189 11.48 10.54 -6.78
CA TYR A 189 11.59 11.38 -7.98
C TYR A 189 12.71 12.43 -7.88
N GLU A 190 13.58 12.30 -6.87
CA GLU A 190 14.72 13.18 -6.61
C GLU A 190 14.33 14.68 -6.64
N ILE A 191 13.22 15.01 -5.96
CA ILE A 191 12.61 16.34 -6.04
C ILE A 191 13.51 17.36 -5.35
N ARG A 192 14.15 18.21 -6.16
CA ARG A 192 15.03 19.28 -5.68
C ARG A 192 14.26 20.44 -5.04
N ASN A 193 13.20 20.93 -5.69
CA ASN A 193 12.41 22.06 -5.18
C ASN A 193 11.22 21.57 -4.34
N GLN A 194 11.53 21.08 -3.14
CA GLN A 194 10.52 20.58 -2.21
C GLN A 194 9.52 21.65 -1.76
N VAL A 195 9.93 22.93 -1.71
CA VAL A 195 9.06 24.03 -1.30
C VAL A 195 7.89 24.19 -2.26
N VAL A 196 8.16 24.22 -3.56
CA VAL A 196 7.11 24.31 -4.58
C VAL A 196 6.21 23.07 -4.57
N MET A 197 6.77 21.88 -4.37
CA MET A 197 5.97 20.66 -4.24
C MET A 197 5.02 20.72 -3.03
N ARG A 198 5.47 21.24 -1.87
CA ARG A 198 4.60 21.43 -0.70
C ARG A 198 3.48 22.44 -0.96
N GLU A 199 3.78 23.56 -1.62
CA GLU A 199 2.76 24.55 -1.98
C GLU A 199 1.73 23.97 -2.96
N LEU A 200 2.17 23.15 -3.92
CA LEU A 200 1.25 22.45 -4.81
C LEU A 200 0.34 21.48 -4.05
N VAL A 201 0.90 20.62 -3.20
CA VAL A 201 0.12 19.69 -2.36
C VAL A 201 -0.88 20.45 -1.48
N LYS A 202 -0.45 21.54 -0.84
CA LYS A 202 -1.31 22.37 0.00
C LYS A 202 -2.45 22.99 -0.81
N TYR A 203 -2.15 23.53 -2.00
CA TYR A 203 -3.15 24.12 -2.87
C TYR A 203 -4.20 23.09 -3.32
N LEU A 204 -3.77 21.89 -3.72
CA LEU A 204 -4.68 20.83 -4.12
C LEU A 204 -5.55 20.36 -2.93
N ALA A 205 -4.95 20.20 -1.74
CA ALA A 205 -5.65 19.79 -0.54
C ALA A 205 -6.68 20.81 -0.02
N THR A 206 -6.50 22.11 -0.28
CA THR A 206 -7.49 23.14 0.08
C THR A 206 -8.58 23.34 -0.96
N ASN A 207 -8.40 22.81 -2.17
CA ASN A 207 -9.32 22.97 -3.29
C ASN A 207 -9.83 21.61 -3.80
N VAL A 208 -10.03 20.66 -2.87
CA VAL A 208 -10.57 19.33 -3.20
C VAL A 208 -11.93 19.49 -3.89
N SER A 209 -12.18 18.69 -4.92
CA SER A 209 -13.39 18.72 -5.76
C SER A 209 -13.56 19.95 -6.65
N SER A 210 -12.56 20.84 -6.74
CA SER A 210 -12.57 21.97 -7.68
C SER A 210 -11.72 21.68 -8.92
N LEU A 211 -12.05 22.31 -10.05
CA LEU A 211 -11.22 22.22 -11.26
C LEU A 211 -9.86 22.88 -11.02
N PHE A 212 -8.79 22.13 -11.29
CA PHE A 212 -7.42 22.62 -11.19
C PHE A 212 -6.89 23.12 -12.53
N SER A 213 -6.30 24.33 -12.55
CA SER A 213 -5.61 24.87 -13.73
C SER A 213 -4.13 25.05 -13.46
N VAL A 214 -3.31 24.19 -14.08
CA VAL A 214 -1.84 24.28 -14.05
C VAL A 214 -1.37 25.67 -14.47
N SER A 215 -2.01 26.26 -15.49
CA SER A 215 -1.66 27.59 -15.98
C SER A 215 -1.93 28.69 -14.95
N ALA A 216 -3.05 28.61 -14.22
CA ALA A 216 -3.38 29.58 -13.19
C ALA A 216 -2.43 29.47 -12.00
N PHE A 217 -2.20 28.24 -11.51
CA PHE A 217 -1.26 27.97 -10.42
C PHE A 217 0.16 28.42 -10.78
N PHE A 218 0.63 28.12 -12.00
CA PHE A 218 1.94 28.58 -12.49
C PHE A 218 2.10 30.10 -12.45
N ARG A 219 1.08 30.86 -12.87
CA ARG A 219 1.12 32.33 -12.84
C ARG A 219 1.25 32.90 -11.42
N TRP A 220 0.66 32.21 -10.44
CA TRP A 220 0.74 32.59 -9.03
C TRP A 220 2.08 32.19 -8.42
N ILE A 221 2.44 30.90 -8.46
CA ILE A 221 3.61 30.37 -7.74
C ILE A 221 4.95 30.95 -8.24
N LYS A 222 5.04 31.27 -9.54
CA LYS A 222 6.27 31.81 -10.14
C LYS A 222 6.67 33.19 -9.58
N GLN A 223 5.74 33.89 -8.94
CA GLN A 223 5.99 35.20 -8.31
C GLN A 223 6.82 35.06 -7.03
N ALA A 224 6.68 33.93 -6.32
CA ALA A 224 7.38 33.65 -5.08
C ALA A 224 8.57 32.71 -5.26
N TYR A 225 8.49 31.76 -6.20
CA TYR A 225 9.49 30.71 -6.37
C TYR A 225 9.86 30.49 -7.84
N PRO A 226 11.16 30.31 -8.16
CA PRO A 226 11.58 29.96 -9.51
C PRO A 226 11.12 28.54 -9.84
N VAL A 227 10.26 28.40 -10.85
CA VAL A 227 9.78 27.11 -11.35
C VAL A 227 9.36 27.24 -12.82
N THR A 228 9.36 26.13 -13.55
CA THR A 228 8.81 26.07 -14.91
C THR A 228 7.45 25.38 -14.92
N LYS A 229 6.60 25.70 -15.89
CA LYS A 229 5.33 25.01 -16.07
C LYS A 229 5.51 23.49 -16.29
N ARG A 230 6.58 23.07 -16.97
CA ARG A 230 6.91 21.66 -17.18
C ARG A 230 7.20 20.94 -15.86
N THR A 231 7.94 21.58 -14.96
CA THR A 231 8.20 21.03 -13.61
C THR A 231 6.91 20.81 -12.83
N LEU A 232 5.96 21.75 -12.90
CA LEU A 232 4.67 21.60 -12.23
C LEU A 232 3.84 20.45 -12.80
N ILE A 233 3.84 20.26 -14.12
CA ILE A 233 3.18 19.12 -14.77
C ILE A 233 3.81 17.81 -14.28
N ASN A 234 5.13 17.73 -14.23
CA ASN A 234 5.81 16.54 -13.70
C ASN A 234 5.44 16.29 -12.24
N TYR A 235 5.37 17.34 -11.40
CA TYR A 235 4.97 17.19 -10.00
C TYR A 235 3.53 16.67 -9.85
N LEU A 236 2.60 17.10 -10.71
CA LEU A 236 1.24 16.56 -10.74
C LEU A 236 1.25 15.06 -11.09
N ASN A 237 1.98 14.68 -12.14
CA ASN A 237 2.12 13.27 -12.51
C ASN A 237 2.70 12.44 -11.35
N TYR A 238 3.69 12.97 -10.62
CA TYR A 238 4.26 12.27 -9.46
C TYR A 238 3.24 12.09 -8.32
N LEU A 239 2.38 13.09 -8.10
CA LEU A 239 1.31 13.03 -7.10
C LEU A 239 0.20 12.04 -7.47
N GLU A 240 -0.10 11.91 -8.77
CA GLU A 240 -1.01 10.91 -9.32
C GLU A 240 -0.43 9.49 -9.21
N ASP A 241 0.82 9.30 -9.64
CA ASP A 241 1.53 8.03 -9.56
C ASP A 241 1.68 7.53 -8.11
N SER A 242 1.83 8.45 -7.16
CA SER A 242 1.92 8.11 -5.74
C SER A 242 0.55 7.90 -5.08
N ARG A 243 -0.56 8.01 -5.83
CA ARG A 243 -1.95 7.94 -5.33
C ARG A 243 -2.26 8.94 -4.20
N LEU A 244 -1.50 10.04 -4.10
CA LEU A 244 -1.78 11.10 -3.12
C LEU A 244 -2.94 11.98 -3.60
N PHE A 245 -3.03 12.19 -4.91
CA PHE A 245 -4.13 12.86 -5.57
C PHE A 245 -4.51 12.09 -6.82
N SER A 246 -5.76 12.21 -7.27
CA SER A 246 -6.20 11.80 -8.59
C SER A 246 -6.77 13.05 -9.26
N CYS A 247 -6.12 13.56 -10.30
CA CYS A 247 -6.64 14.68 -11.08
C CYS A 247 -7.39 14.21 -12.32
#